data_AF-A0A8T7EWM9-F1
#
_entry.id   AF-A0A8T7EWM9-F1
#
_cell.length_a   1.000
_cell.length_b   1.000
_cell.length_c   1.000
_cell.angle_alpha   90.00
_cell.angle_beta   90.00
_cell.angle_gamma   90.00
#
_symmetry.space_group_name_H-M   'P 1'
#
loop_
_entity.id
_entity.type
_entity.pdbx_description
1 polymer ?
#
loop_
_entity_poly.entity_id
_entity_poly.type
_entity_poly.pdbx_seq_one_letter_code
_entity_poly.pdbx_strand_id
1 'polypeptide(L)'
;MLDQPNTYEESSLAAMFGLGLALGIEQRLIDHGVRSVVDRAWSRTVERLADGSLDSVSVATPPGDAGHYAQIATGRGYPWGQGPALWLALLMAPPA
;
A
#
# COMPACT_ATOMS: atom_id res chain seq x y z
N MET A 1 -12.17 -3.76 -1.69
CA MET A 1 -12.56 -3.20 -3.00
C MET A 1 -12.43 -1.69 -2.94
N LEU A 2 -11.97 -1.02 -4.00
CA LEU A 2 -11.58 0.40 -3.92
C LEU A 2 -12.75 1.38 -3.83
N ASP A 3 -13.90 1.00 -4.39
CA ASP A 3 -15.12 1.82 -4.51
C ASP A 3 -16.20 1.45 -3.48
N GLN A 4 -15.92 0.49 -2.59
CA GLN A 4 -16.85 0.03 -1.57
C GLN A 4 -16.30 0.31 -0.16
N PRO A 5 -16.70 1.43 0.47
CA PRO A 5 -16.11 1.88 1.74
C PRO A 5 -16.42 0.98 2.93
N ASN A 6 -17.40 0.08 2.80
CA ASN A 6 -17.80 -0.86 3.85
C ASN A 6 -16.98 -2.17 3.80
N THR A 7 -16.00 -2.28 2.89
CA THR A 7 -15.05 -3.41 2.87
C THR A 7 -13.84 -3.13 3.77
N TYR A 8 -13.15 -4.18 4.20
CA TYR A 8 -12.01 -4.05 5.09
C TYR A 8 -10.88 -3.22 4.44
N GLU A 9 -10.11 -2.51 5.27
CA GLU A 9 -8.90 -1.81 4.82
C GLU A 9 -7.76 -2.82 4.61
N GLU A 10 -7.15 -2.79 3.42
CA GLU A 10 -6.03 -3.65 3.04
C GLU A 10 -4.75 -2.81 3.01
N SER A 11 -3.76 -3.16 3.86
CA SER A 11 -2.59 -2.30 4.09
C SER A 11 -1.58 -2.29 2.94
N SER A 12 -1.47 -3.37 2.16
CA SER A 12 -0.50 -3.42 1.05
C SER A 12 -0.85 -2.43 -0.06
N LEU A 13 -2.13 -2.12 -0.25
CA LEU A 13 -2.58 -1.13 -1.23
C LEU A 13 -2.01 0.26 -0.97
N ALA A 14 -1.95 0.70 0.30
CA ALA A 14 -1.34 2.00 0.63
C ALA A 14 0.14 2.03 0.20
N ALA A 15 0.90 0.98 0.51
CA ALA A 15 2.30 0.88 0.13
C ALA A 15 2.49 0.80 -1.40
N MET A 16 1.69 -0.02 -2.09
CA MET A 16 1.75 -0.18 -3.55
C MET A 16 1.38 1.11 -4.30
N PHE A 17 0.28 1.77 -3.91
CA PHE A 17 -0.13 3.02 -4.53
C PHE A 17 0.85 4.14 -4.22
N GLY A 18 1.31 4.24 -2.98
CA GLY A 18 2.35 5.20 -2.60
C GLY A 18 3.61 5.03 -3.44
N LEU A 19 4.10 3.80 -3.61
CA LEU A 19 5.27 3.48 -4.43
C LEU A 19 5.07 3.86 -5.89
N GLY A 20 3.97 3.43 -6.50
CA GLY A 20 3.70 3.72 -7.92
C GLY A 20 3.57 5.22 -8.19
N LEU A 21 2.89 5.96 -7.31
CA LEU A 21 2.76 7.40 -7.42
C LEU A 21 4.09 8.13 -7.20
N ALA A 22 4.88 7.71 -6.22
CA ALA A 22 6.21 8.30 -5.96
C ALA A 22 7.13 8.15 -7.17
N LEU A 23 7.24 6.93 -7.71
CA LEU A 23 8.03 6.67 -8.92
C LEU A 23 7.50 7.44 -10.13
N GLY A 24 6.17 7.53 -10.27
CA GLY A 24 5.54 8.32 -11.34
C GLY A 24 5.89 9.81 -11.26
N ILE A 25 5.95 10.38 -10.06
CA ILE A 25 6.39 11.77 -9.84
C ILE A 25 7.88 11.92 -10.19
N GLU A 26 8.75 11.04 -9.69
CA GLU A 26 10.20 11.09 -9.99
C GLU A 26 10.50 11.01 -11.48
N GLN A 27 9.75 10.17 -12.20
CA GLN A 27 9.89 9.98 -13.65
C GLN A 27 9.12 11.02 -14.48
N ARG A 28 8.44 11.99 -13.82
CA ARG A 28 7.62 13.03 -14.48
C ARG A 28 6.48 12.48 -15.34
N LEU A 29 5.98 11.29 -15.00
CA LEU A 29 4.79 10.68 -15.60
C LEU A 29 3.50 11.12 -14.90
N ILE A 30 3.62 11.54 -13.64
CA ILE A 30 2.52 12.03 -12.80
C ILE A 30 2.90 13.42 -12.28
N ASP A 31 1.92 14.32 -12.25
CA ASP A 31 2.10 15.67 -11.75
C ASP A 31 2.47 15.71 -10.25
N HIS A 32 3.36 16.64 -9.89
CA HIS A 32 3.82 16.78 -8.50
C HIS A 32 2.69 17.18 -7.54
N GLY A 33 1.57 17.73 -8.03
CA GLY A 33 0.37 18.02 -7.24
C GLY A 33 -0.23 16.80 -6.54
N VAL A 34 0.11 15.58 -6.96
CA VAL A 34 -0.33 14.33 -6.33
C VAL A 34 0.54 13.94 -5.11
N ARG A 35 1.61 14.69 -4.81
CA ARG A 35 2.56 14.36 -3.73
C ARG A 35 1.89 14.16 -2.36
N SER A 36 0.89 14.95 -2.02
CA SER A 36 0.15 14.81 -0.77
C SER A 36 -0.53 13.45 -0.60
N VAL A 37 -0.89 12.78 -1.70
CA VAL A 37 -1.44 11.41 -1.70
C VAL A 37 -0.35 10.40 -1.36
N VAL A 38 0.87 10.60 -1.87
CA VAL A 38 2.05 9.77 -1.54
C VAL A 38 2.37 9.89 -0.06
N ASP A 39 2.41 11.12 0.47
CA ASP A 39 2.70 11.36 1.88
C ASP A 39 1.65 10.69 2.78
N ARG A 40 0.36 10.78 2.42
CA ARG A 40 -0.72 10.08 3.12
C ARG A 40 -0.57 8.56 3.05
N ALA A 41 -0.22 8.02 1.89
CA ALA A 41 0.00 6.59 1.71
C ALA A 41 1.17 6.09 2.57
N TRP A 42 2.26 6.87 2.66
CA TRP A 42 3.39 6.58 3.52
C TRP A 42 3.00 6.59 5.00
N SER A 43 2.31 7.63 5.48
CA SER A 43 1.83 7.70 6.87
C SER A 43 0.99 6.48 7.24
N ARG A 44 0.03 6.09 6.39
CA ARG A 44 -0.80 4.89 6.63
C ARG A 44 0.01 3.60 6.62
N THR A 45 1.02 3.50 5.76
CA THR A 45 1.92 2.33 5.74
C THR A 45 2.69 2.21 7.04
N VAL A 46 3.26 3.32 7.55
CA VAL A 46 4.01 3.34 8.82
C VAL A 46 3.10 3.01 10.01
N GLU A 47 1.89 3.57 10.06
CA GLU A 47 0.89 3.28 11.10
C GLU A 47 0.54 1.79 11.20
N ARG A 48 0.65 1.05 10.09
CA ARG A 48 0.31 -0.38 9.99
C ARG A 48 1.50 -1.33 10.18
N LEU A 49 2.70 -0.81 10.43
CA LEU A 49 3.86 -1.61 10.77
C LEU A 49 3.80 -2.04 12.24
N ALA A 50 3.85 -3.34 12.47
CA ALA A 50 3.96 -3.94 13.80
C ALA A 50 5.15 -4.91 13.81
N ASP A 51 6.11 -4.70 14.72
CA ASP A 51 7.33 -5.51 14.84
C ASP A 51 8.09 -5.67 13.51
N GLY A 52 8.12 -4.61 12.70
CA GLY A 52 8.80 -4.57 11.40
C GLY A 52 8.05 -5.26 10.25
N SER A 53 6.88 -5.83 10.50
CA SER A 53 6.02 -6.45 9.48
C SER A 53 4.76 -5.63 9.24
N LEU A 54 4.36 -5.50 7.98
CA LEU A 54 3.08 -4.87 7.64
C LEU A 54 1.93 -5.81 8.01
N ASP A 55 0.97 -5.32 8.80
CA ASP A 55 -0.23 -6.05 9.21
C ASP A 55 -1.45 -5.74 8.32
N SER A 56 -2.54 -6.50 8.46
CA SER A 56 -3.79 -6.34 7.69
C SER A 56 -3.57 -6.42 6.17
N VAL A 57 -2.67 -7.30 5.74
CA VAL A 57 -2.41 -7.60 4.33
C VAL A 57 -3.19 -8.84 3.92
N SER A 58 -3.94 -8.75 2.84
CA SER A 58 -4.71 -9.87 2.28
C SER A 58 -3.81 -11.04 1.86
N VAL A 59 -4.31 -12.27 2.03
CA VAL A 59 -3.67 -13.46 1.45
C VAL A 59 -3.69 -13.41 -0.07
N ALA A 60 -2.88 -14.25 -0.74
CA ALA A 60 -2.91 -14.39 -2.18
C ALA A 60 -4.35 -14.68 -2.65
N THR A 61 -4.86 -13.82 -3.53
CA THR A 61 -6.28 -13.77 -3.89
C THR A 61 -6.44 -14.06 -5.38
N PRO A 62 -6.95 -15.25 -5.76
CA PRO A 62 -7.35 -15.53 -7.13
C PRO A 62 -8.50 -14.62 -7.61
N PRO A 63 -8.79 -14.56 -8.92
CA PRO A 63 -9.96 -13.85 -9.43
C PRO A 63 -11.27 -14.38 -8.82
N GLY A 64 -12.19 -13.47 -8.49
CA GLY A 64 -13.51 -13.80 -7.96
C GLY A 64 -14.51 -12.64 -8.10
N ASP A 65 -15.69 -12.79 -7.49
CA ASP A 65 -16.70 -11.73 -7.47
C ASP A 65 -16.53 -10.76 -6.29
N ALA A 66 -17.43 -9.79 -6.19
CA ALA A 66 -17.45 -8.82 -5.10
C ALA A 66 -17.55 -9.47 -3.71
N GLY A 67 -18.34 -10.54 -3.57
CA GLY A 67 -18.49 -11.25 -2.30
C GLY A 67 -17.19 -11.94 -1.88
N HIS A 68 -16.48 -12.54 -2.85
CA HIS A 68 -15.17 -13.14 -2.65
C HIS A 68 -14.14 -12.10 -2.15
N TYR A 69 -13.99 -10.98 -2.86
CA TYR A 69 -13.03 -9.94 -2.48
C TYR A 69 -13.33 -9.28 -1.13
N ALA A 70 -14.60 -9.24 -0.71
CA ALA A 70 -14.98 -8.63 0.57
C ALA A 70 -14.60 -9.48 1.81
N GLN A 71 -14.24 -10.75 1.62
CA GLN A 71 -14.08 -11.72 2.72
C GLN A 71 -12.68 -12.34 2.79
N ILE A 72 -11.73 -11.84 2.01
CA ILE A 72 -10.36 -12.38 2.00
C ILE A 72 -9.71 -12.21 3.38
N ALA A 73 -9.14 -13.30 3.89
CA ALA A 73 -8.41 -13.28 5.15
C ALA A 73 -7.18 -12.36 5.06
N THR A 74 -6.94 -11.60 6.12
CA THR A 74 -5.75 -10.75 6.24
C THR A 74 -4.78 -11.32 7.27
N GLY A 75 -3.50 -11.01 7.10
CA GLY A 75 -2.42 -11.38 7.99
C GLY A 75 -1.25 -10.39 7.89
N ARG A 76 -0.08 -10.82 8.35
CA ARG A 76 1.11 -9.99 8.44
C ARG A 76 2.31 -10.61 7.73
N GLY A 77 3.23 -9.76 7.28
CA GLY A 77 4.52 -10.19 6.74
C GLY A 77 4.46 -10.90 5.39
N TYR A 78 3.35 -10.76 4.64
CA TYR A 78 3.27 -11.30 3.29
C TYR A 78 4.22 -10.53 2.34
N PRO A 79 4.96 -11.23 1.45
CA PRO A 79 5.97 -10.59 0.60
C PRO A 79 5.43 -9.46 -0.28
N TRP A 80 4.20 -9.58 -0.79
CA TRP A 80 3.55 -8.55 -1.61
C TRP A 80 3.16 -7.30 -0.81
N GLY A 81 3.04 -7.38 0.51
CA GLY A 81 2.93 -6.19 1.38
C GLY A 81 4.29 -5.63 1.74
N GLN A 82 5.24 -6.50 2.10
CA GLN A 82 6.54 -6.09 2.61
C GLN A 82 7.43 -5.42 1.55
N GLY A 83 7.47 -5.98 0.33
CA GLY A 83 8.30 -5.46 -0.76
C GLY A 83 7.97 -4.00 -1.10
N PRO A 84 6.70 -3.67 -1.43
CA PRO A 84 6.30 -2.30 -1.69
C PRO A 84 6.53 -1.35 -0.51
N ALA A 85 6.29 -1.80 0.72
CA ALA A 85 6.51 -0.99 1.92
C ALA A 85 7.99 -0.60 2.09
N LEU A 86 8.90 -1.55 1.90
CA LEU A 86 10.34 -1.30 1.98
C LEU A 86 10.83 -0.37 0.86
N TRP A 87 10.36 -0.57 -0.38
CA TRP A 87 10.77 0.30 -1.48
C TRP A 87 10.19 1.71 -1.33
N LEU A 88 8.93 1.84 -0.93
CA LEU A 88 8.37 3.15 -0.59
C LEU A 88 9.19 3.82 0.51
N ALA A 89 9.59 3.11 1.55
CA ALA A 89 10.44 3.67 2.60
C ALA A 89 11.77 4.23 2.06
N LEU A 90 12.40 3.60 1.06
CA LEU A 90 13.61 4.12 0.43
C LEU A 90 13.39 5.45 -0.31
N LEU A 91 12.23 5.62 -0.96
CA LEU A 91 11.89 6.86 -1.66
C LEU A 91 11.47 7.98 -0.70
N MET A 92 10.99 7.61 0.49
CA MET A 92 10.53 8.55 1.52
C MET A 92 11.62 8.92 2.51
N ALA A 93 12.71 8.16 2.56
CA ALA A 93 13.86 8.48 3.39
C ALA A 93 14.53 9.78 2.91
N PRO A 94 14.97 10.66 3.83
CA PRO A 94 15.80 11.80 3.45
C PRO A 94 17.11 11.29 2.80
N PRO A 95 17.71 12.05 1.88
CA PRO A 95 19.02 11.71 1.33
C PRO A 95 20.05 11.59 2.47
N ALA A 96 20.92 10.59 2.34
CA ALA A 96 22.01 10.33 3.27
C ALA A 96 23.09 11.43 3.23
#